data_AF-A0A1G2WBR7-F1
#
_entry.id   AF-A0A1G2WBR7-F1
#
_cell.length_a   1.000
_cell.length_b   1.000
_cell.length_c   1.000
_cell.angle_alpha   90.00
_cell.angle_beta   90.00
_cell.angle_gamma   90.00
#
_symmetry.space_group_name_H-M   'P 1'
#
loop_
_entity.id
_entity.type
_entity.pdbx_description
1 polymer ?
#
loop_
_entity_poly.entity_id
_entity_poly.type
_entity_poly.pdbx_seq_one_letter_code
_entity_poly.pdbx_strand_id
1 'polypeptide(L)'
;MRVPGVPVRILAAASVLALGLVGLVVREGMARANGQEVVLPITGYDPRELLTGHYVQFQIRSEYPGGAPCPPGHDAATPGDGWVALTRRGDHHEATGAAASQAAALKLGEVAVRGGMECHARPAPEATWVMLHLGVDRLHADQTQAEAIQELLRAPAGGAGRGYAIISVGADGRARLKGLAAGGRRVDLLWF
;
A
#
# COMPACT_ATOMS: atom_id res chain seq x y z
N MET A 1 39.69 -24.61 26.35
CA MET A 1 38.23 -24.41 26.25
C MET A 1 37.63 -25.67 25.62
N ARG A 2 36.71 -26.36 26.29
CA ARG A 2 36.03 -27.53 25.70
C ARG A 2 35.03 -27.06 24.67
N VAL A 3 35.16 -27.58 23.46
CA VAL A 3 34.24 -27.30 22.37
C VAL A 3 32.91 -28.02 22.65
N PRO A 4 31.75 -27.33 22.62
CA PRO A 4 30.46 -27.97 22.86
C PRO A 4 30.18 -29.05 21.80
N GLY A 5 29.49 -30.11 22.22
CA GLY A 5 29.12 -31.21 21.33
C GLY A 5 28.27 -30.76 20.15
N VAL A 6 28.35 -31.51 19.04
CA VAL A 6 27.54 -31.31 17.83
C VAL A 6 26.04 -31.02 18.12
N PRO A 7 25.33 -31.78 19.00
CA PRO A 7 23.91 -31.50 19.25
C PRO A 7 23.66 -30.12 19.88
N VAL A 8 24.53 -29.69 20.80
CA VAL A 8 24.43 -28.37 21.45
C VAL A 8 24.60 -27.26 20.43
N ARG A 9 25.54 -27.43 19.49
CA ARG A 9 25.78 -26.46 18.41
C ARG A 9 24.60 -26.37 17.44
N ILE A 10 24.00 -27.51 17.10
CA ILE A 10 22.81 -27.54 16.23
C ILE A 10 21.64 -26.84 16.91
N LEU A 11 21.37 -27.16 18.18
CA LEU A 11 20.30 -26.51 18.94
C LEU A 11 20.54 -25.00 19.05
N ALA A 12 21.77 -24.58 19.35
CA ALA A 12 22.11 -23.16 19.41
C ALA A 12 21.86 -22.44 18.07
N ALA A 13 22.31 -23.02 16.95
CA ALA A 13 22.07 -22.45 15.62
C ALA A 13 20.58 -22.38 15.26
N ALA A 14 19.84 -23.47 15.51
CA ALA A 14 18.40 -23.51 15.27
C ALA A 14 17.64 -22.47 16.11
N SER A 15 17.99 -22.31 17.39
CA SER A 15 17.39 -21.30 18.27
C SER A 15 17.68 -19.88 17.78
N VAL A 16 18.91 -19.59 17.35
CA VAL A 16 19.26 -18.27 16.81
C VAL A 16 18.45 -17.94 15.55
N LEU A 17 18.33 -18.90 14.62
CA LEU A 17 17.55 -18.73 13.40
C LEU A 17 16.05 -18.54 13.71
N ALA A 18 15.49 -19.37 14.59
CA ALA A 18 14.09 -19.28 14.99
C ALA A 18 13.78 -17.94 15.68
N LEU A 19 14.61 -17.52 16.63
CA LEU A 19 14.46 -16.22 17.30
C LEU A 19 14.62 -15.05 16.34
N GLY A 20 15.53 -15.15 15.36
CA GLY A 20 15.68 -14.15 14.30
C GLY A 20 14.41 -14.01 13.46
N LEU A 21 13.79 -15.12 13.06
CA LEU A 21 12.53 -15.11 12.30
C LEU A 21 11.38 -14.56 13.14
N VAL A 22 11.23 -14.99 14.39
CA VAL A 22 10.21 -14.47 15.32
C VAL A 22 10.37 -12.96 15.49
N GLY A 23 11.61 -12.49 15.71
CA GLY A 23 11.91 -11.07 15.85
C GLY A 23 11.52 -10.27 14.60
N LEU A 24 11.76 -10.82 13.40
CA LEU A 24 11.36 -10.18 12.14
C LEU A 24 9.84 -10.07 12.01
N VAL A 25 9.11 -11.16 12.29
CA VAL A 25 7.64 -11.18 12.22
C VAL A 25 7.03 -10.20 13.23
N VAL A 26 7.50 -10.21 14.48
CA VAL A 26 7.02 -9.30 15.53
C VAL A 26 7.30 -7.85 15.14
N ARG A 27 8.49 -7.55 14.61
CA ARG A 27 8.85 -6.19 14.18
C ARG A 27 7.94 -5.70 13.05
N GLU A 28 7.69 -6.50 12.02
CA GLU A 28 6.80 -6.11 10.92
C GLU A 28 5.34 -6.00 11.37
N GLY A 29 4.89 -6.89 12.27
CA GLY A 29 3.57 -6.81 12.90
C GLY A 29 3.39 -5.51 13.69
N MET A 30 4.35 -5.14 14.54
CA MET A 30 4.33 -3.88 15.28
C MET A 30 4.40 -2.66 14.35
N ALA A 31 5.23 -2.69 13.30
CA ALA A 31 5.33 -1.59 12.35
C ALA A 31 4.01 -1.34 11.61
N ARG A 32 3.27 -2.42 11.31
CA ARG A 32 1.93 -2.35 10.71
C ARG A 32 0.84 -1.91 11.69
N ALA A 33 0.93 -2.32 12.95
CA ALA A 33 -0.05 -1.97 13.99
C ALA A 33 0.09 -0.51 14.44
N ASN A 34 1.32 -0.02 14.60
CA ASN A 34 1.63 1.29 15.17
C ASN A 34 1.88 2.40 14.13
N GLY A 35 1.98 2.06 12.84
CA GLY A 35 2.13 3.06 11.79
C GLY A 35 0.86 3.87 11.55
N GLN A 36 1.02 5.04 10.94
CA GLN A 36 -0.09 5.95 10.64
C GLN A 36 -1.00 5.34 9.58
N GLU A 37 -2.31 5.27 9.88
CA GLU A 37 -3.29 4.73 8.95
C GLU A 37 -3.64 5.76 7.87
N VAL A 38 -3.41 5.37 6.62
CA VAL A 38 -3.68 6.14 5.42
C VAL A 38 -4.68 5.35 4.57
N VAL A 39 -5.70 6.04 4.10
CA VAL A 39 -6.79 5.47 3.28
C VAL A 39 -6.65 6.04 1.88
N LEU A 40 -6.41 5.21 0.88
CA LEU A 40 -6.16 5.64 -0.49
C LEU A 40 -7.21 5.06 -1.44
N PRO A 41 -7.73 5.85 -2.40
CA PRO A 41 -8.66 5.34 -3.39
C PRO A 41 -7.97 4.29 -4.27
N ILE A 42 -8.69 3.23 -4.57
CA ILE A 42 -8.25 2.16 -5.46
C ILE A 42 -9.26 1.92 -6.57
N THR A 43 -8.74 1.45 -7.69
CA THR A 43 -9.53 0.95 -8.81
C THR A 43 -9.21 -0.53 -9.03
N GLY A 44 -10.25 -1.34 -9.26
CA GLY A 44 -10.10 -2.78 -9.53
C GLY A 44 -9.35 -3.06 -10.84
N TYR A 45 -8.63 -4.19 -10.89
CA TYR A 45 -7.83 -4.63 -12.04
C TYR A 45 -8.36 -5.93 -12.70
N ASP A 46 -7.92 -6.16 -13.94
CA ASP A 46 -8.38 -7.07 -14.99
C ASP A 46 -8.18 -8.58 -14.68
N PRO A 47 -9.22 -9.43 -14.84
CA PRO A 47 -9.26 -10.84 -14.41
C PRO A 47 -8.44 -11.86 -15.26
N ARG A 48 -7.46 -11.43 -16.06
CA ARG A 48 -6.82 -12.31 -17.06
C ARG A 48 -5.69 -13.22 -16.56
N GLU A 49 -5.42 -13.25 -15.27
CA GLU A 49 -4.40 -14.11 -14.65
C GLU A 49 -5.04 -15.33 -13.93
N LEU A 50 -5.58 -16.27 -14.72
CA LEU A 50 -6.28 -17.47 -14.20
C LEU A 50 -5.33 -18.56 -13.63
N LEU A 51 -4.01 -18.44 -13.83
CA LEU A 51 -3.05 -19.54 -13.59
C LEU A 51 -2.12 -19.34 -12.37
N THR A 52 -2.27 -18.25 -11.62
CA THR A 52 -1.28 -17.81 -10.61
C THR A 52 -1.78 -17.86 -9.15
N GLY A 53 -2.88 -18.58 -8.91
CA GLY A 53 -3.55 -18.65 -7.60
C GLY A 53 -4.46 -17.43 -7.33
N HIS A 54 -5.22 -17.47 -6.25
CA HIS A 54 -6.20 -16.42 -5.91
C HIS A 54 -5.51 -15.22 -5.25
N TYR A 55 -5.21 -14.19 -6.03
CA TYR A 55 -4.84 -12.89 -5.50
C TYR A 55 -5.79 -11.81 -6.00
N VAL A 56 -5.99 -10.80 -5.16
CA VAL A 56 -6.63 -9.55 -5.54
C VAL A 56 -5.52 -8.57 -5.88
N GLN A 57 -5.47 -8.16 -7.15
CA GLN A 57 -4.63 -7.05 -7.60
C GLN A 57 -5.51 -5.82 -7.80
N PHE A 58 -5.00 -4.66 -7.39
CA PHE A 58 -5.68 -3.38 -7.51
C PHE A 58 -4.67 -2.28 -7.78
N GLN A 59 -5.13 -1.15 -8.31
CA GLN A 59 -4.29 0.02 -8.52
C GLN A 59 -4.67 1.12 -7.54
N ILE A 60 -3.69 1.73 -6.90
CA ILE A 60 -3.89 2.92 -6.08
C ILE A 60 -3.95 4.11 -7.03
N ARG A 61 -5.14 4.66 -7.20
CA ARG A 61 -5.41 5.69 -8.21
C ARG A 61 -6.41 6.72 -7.69
N SER A 62 -6.03 7.98 -7.79
CA SER A 62 -6.89 9.14 -7.53
C SER A 62 -7.29 9.82 -8.84
N GLU A 63 -8.51 10.33 -8.89
CA GLU A 63 -9.02 11.12 -10.01
C GLU A 63 -9.29 12.55 -9.55
N TYR A 64 -8.64 13.51 -10.21
CA TYR A 64 -8.80 14.93 -9.95
C TYR A 64 -9.68 15.54 -11.05
N PRO A 65 -10.89 16.03 -10.72
CA PRO A 65 -11.83 16.51 -11.71
C PRO A 65 -11.37 17.81 -12.37
N GLY A 66 -11.90 18.09 -13.57
CA GLY A 66 -11.75 19.39 -14.21
C GLY A 66 -10.35 19.72 -14.71
N GLY A 67 -9.58 18.71 -15.13
CA GLY A 67 -8.22 18.90 -15.65
C GLY A 67 -7.26 19.55 -14.66
N ALA A 68 -7.41 19.26 -13.36
CA ALA A 68 -6.51 19.76 -12.34
C ALA A 68 -5.04 19.45 -12.67
N PRO A 69 -4.09 20.35 -12.36
CA PRO A 69 -2.69 20.13 -12.65
C PRO A 69 -2.15 18.93 -11.85
N CYS A 70 -1.11 18.29 -12.39
CA CYS A 70 -0.39 17.25 -11.68
C CYS A 70 0.19 17.76 -10.36
N PRO A 71 0.24 16.93 -9.30
CA PRO A 71 0.91 17.30 -8.07
C PRO A 71 2.37 17.72 -8.31
N PRO A 72 2.88 18.70 -7.56
CA PRO A 72 4.26 19.17 -7.69
C PRO A 72 5.26 18.03 -7.44
N GLY A 73 6.32 18.02 -8.25
CA GLY A 73 7.40 17.04 -8.11
C GLY A 73 7.04 15.61 -8.49
N HIS A 74 5.94 15.38 -9.24
CA HIS A 74 5.55 14.05 -9.72
C HIS A 74 6.70 13.28 -10.40
N ASP A 75 7.53 13.97 -11.18
CA ASP A 75 8.69 13.35 -11.85
C ASP A 75 9.83 12.97 -10.89
N ALA A 76 9.83 13.49 -9.66
CA ALA A 76 10.89 13.23 -8.68
C ALA A 76 10.69 11.93 -7.90
N ALA A 77 9.50 11.34 -7.92
CA ALA A 77 9.22 10.08 -7.23
C ALA A 77 9.22 8.90 -8.21
N THR A 78 10.39 8.29 -8.38
CA THR A 78 10.51 7.00 -9.07
C THR A 78 10.11 5.87 -8.13
N PRO A 79 9.52 4.77 -8.64
CA PRO A 79 9.24 3.58 -7.85
C PRO A 79 10.51 3.07 -7.15
N GLY A 80 10.46 2.91 -5.83
CA GLY A 80 11.56 2.39 -5.00
C GLY A 80 12.42 3.45 -4.29
N ASP A 81 12.66 4.59 -4.94
CA ASP A 81 13.57 5.64 -4.44
C ASP A 81 12.87 6.97 -4.11
N GLY A 82 11.64 7.15 -4.59
CA GLY A 82 10.82 8.33 -4.38
C GLY A 82 10.09 8.41 -3.05
N TRP A 83 9.65 9.62 -2.71
CA TRP A 83 8.73 9.90 -1.62
C TRP A 83 7.49 10.62 -2.15
N VAL A 84 6.32 10.11 -1.81
CA VAL A 84 5.02 10.69 -2.13
C VAL A 84 4.46 11.37 -0.88
N ALA A 85 3.97 12.58 -1.04
CA ALA A 85 3.30 13.36 -0.02
C ALA A 85 1.79 13.15 -0.10
N LEU A 86 1.17 12.76 1.01
CA LEU A 86 -0.25 12.48 1.13
C LEU A 86 -0.88 13.45 2.12
N THR A 87 -2.08 13.92 1.80
CA THR A 87 -2.86 14.81 2.67
C THR A 87 -4.27 14.25 2.80
N ARG A 88 -4.85 14.31 4.00
CA ARG A 88 -6.22 13.88 4.23
C ARG A 88 -7.21 14.81 3.52
N ARG A 89 -8.13 14.22 2.75
CA ARG A 89 -9.27 14.88 2.08
C ARG A 89 -10.55 14.16 2.47
N GLY A 90 -11.22 14.68 3.49
CA GLY A 90 -12.41 14.03 4.06
C GLY A 90 -12.06 12.73 4.78
N ASP A 91 -12.55 11.61 4.25
CA ASP A 91 -12.38 10.25 4.80
C ASP A 91 -11.19 9.48 4.22
N HIS A 92 -10.58 9.98 3.14
CA HIS A 92 -9.43 9.38 2.47
C HIS A 92 -8.27 10.36 2.35
N HIS A 93 -7.18 9.92 1.73
CA HIS A 93 -5.98 10.69 1.47
C HIS A 93 -5.75 10.79 -0.04
N GLU A 94 -5.18 11.91 -0.44
CA GLU A 94 -4.83 12.19 -1.83
C GLU A 94 -3.35 12.54 -1.93
N ALA A 95 -2.75 12.22 -3.08
CA ALA A 95 -1.38 12.56 -3.39
C ALA A 95 -1.25 14.07 -3.69
N THR A 96 -0.55 14.78 -2.84
CA THR A 96 -0.39 16.24 -2.89
C THR A 96 0.96 16.70 -3.42
N GLY A 97 1.91 15.78 -3.58
CA GLY A 97 3.19 16.05 -4.21
C GLY A 97 4.14 14.86 -4.11
N ALA A 98 5.32 15.03 -4.66
CA ALA A 98 6.41 14.06 -4.57
C ALA A 98 7.76 14.76 -4.45
N ALA A 99 8.72 14.05 -3.87
CA ALA A 99 10.08 14.54 -3.70
C ALA A 99 11.10 13.39 -3.60
N ALA A 100 12.38 13.73 -3.77
CA ALA A 100 13.50 12.79 -3.61
C ALA A 100 13.84 12.47 -2.14
N SER A 101 13.22 13.17 -1.17
CA SER A 101 13.48 12.92 0.26
C SER A 101 12.22 13.04 1.10
N GLN A 102 12.18 12.30 2.21
CA GLN A 102 11.07 12.33 3.17
C GLN A 102 10.79 13.74 3.69
N ALA A 103 11.83 14.47 4.08
CA ALA A 103 11.69 15.82 4.62
C ALA A 103 11.12 16.82 3.60
N ALA A 104 11.43 16.64 2.31
CA ALA A 104 10.86 17.46 1.25
C ALA A 104 9.39 17.06 0.98
N ALA A 105 9.07 15.76 0.98
CA ALA A 105 7.70 15.29 0.83
C ALA A 105 6.79 15.77 1.98
N LEU A 106 7.27 15.77 3.23
CA LEU A 106 6.53 16.28 4.39
C LEU A 106 6.26 17.80 4.33
N LYS A 107 6.92 18.56 3.45
CA LYS A 107 6.58 19.97 3.21
C LYS A 107 5.41 20.13 2.23
N LEU A 108 5.11 19.08 1.47
CA LEU A 108 4.07 19.06 0.44
C LEU A 108 2.78 18.39 0.93
N GLY A 109 2.82 17.66 2.04
CA GLY A 109 1.67 16.98 2.62
C GLY A 109 1.90 16.49 4.05
N GLU A 110 0.87 15.94 4.66
CA GLU A 110 0.84 15.52 6.06
C GLU A 110 1.61 14.22 6.32
N VAL A 111 1.61 13.31 5.35
CA VAL A 111 2.26 11.99 5.43
C VAL A 111 3.20 11.81 4.26
N ALA A 112 4.43 11.39 4.54
CA ALA A 112 5.39 11.01 3.50
C ALA A 112 5.53 9.49 3.45
N VAL A 113 5.23 8.91 2.29
CA VAL A 113 5.33 7.47 2.04
C VAL A 113 6.37 7.22 0.94
N ARG A 114 7.17 6.16 1.08
CA ARG A 114 8.09 5.71 0.03
C ARG A 114 7.31 5.12 -1.12
N GLY A 115 7.67 5.48 -2.34
CA GLY A 115 7.06 4.94 -3.55
C GLY A 115 7.19 5.86 -4.75
N GLY A 116 6.63 5.41 -5.86
CA GLY A 116 6.55 6.19 -7.09
C GLY A 116 5.20 6.89 -7.25
N MET A 117 5.20 7.96 -8.05
CA MET A 117 3.98 8.63 -8.49
C MET A 117 4.01 8.81 -10.00
N GLU A 118 2.96 8.35 -10.67
CA GLU A 118 2.74 8.59 -12.10
C GLU A 118 1.52 9.51 -12.24
N CYS A 119 1.69 10.64 -12.92
CA CYS A 119 0.60 11.56 -13.18
C CYS A 119 0.37 11.68 -14.67
N HIS A 120 -0.91 11.61 -15.04
CA HIS A 120 -1.35 11.80 -16.41
C HIS A 120 -2.39 12.92 -16.44
N ALA A 121 -1.89 14.13 -16.69
CA ALA A 121 -2.72 15.30 -16.86
C ALA A 121 -3.61 15.14 -18.10
N ARG A 122 -4.89 15.52 -17.97
CA ARG A 122 -5.83 15.57 -19.09
C ARG A 122 -6.51 16.94 -19.14
N PRO A 123 -6.84 17.46 -20.33
CA PRO A 123 -7.52 18.74 -20.44
C PRO A 123 -8.95 18.64 -19.89
N ALA A 124 -9.44 19.72 -19.29
CA ALA A 124 -10.84 19.82 -18.89
C ALA A 124 -11.76 19.58 -20.11
N PRO A 125 -12.88 18.85 -19.96
CA PRO A 125 -13.51 18.43 -18.71
C PRO A 125 -13.01 17.08 -18.15
N GLU A 126 -12.03 16.43 -18.78
CA GLU A 126 -11.54 15.14 -18.33
C GLU A 126 -10.80 15.22 -16.99
N ALA A 127 -10.81 14.12 -16.24
CA ALA A 127 -10.13 14.04 -14.96
C ALA A 127 -8.65 13.67 -15.13
N THR A 128 -7.77 14.43 -14.49
CA THR A 128 -6.36 14.06 -14.30
C THR A 128 -6.31 12.84 -13.39
N TRP A 129 -5.47 11.86 -13.74
CA TRP A 129 -5.31 10.63 -12.96
C TRP A 129 -3.90 10.57 -12.39
N VAL A 130 -3.82 10.20 -11.11
CA VAL A 130 -2.55 10.01 -10.40
C VAL A 130 -2.53 8.59 -9.87
N MET A 131 -1.52 7.83 -10.25
CA MET A 131 -1.27 6.47 -9.81
C MET A 131 -0.09 6.43 -8.85
N LEU A 132 -0.21 5.63 -7.80
CA LEU A 132 0.83 5.47 -6.80
C LEU A 132 1.40 4.05 -6.81
N HIS A 133 2.73 3.95 -6.85
CA HIS A 133 3.47 2.70 -6.79
C HIS A 133 4.09 2.54 -5.41
N LEU A 134 3.30 2.04 -4.46
CA LEU A 134 3.70 1.88 -3.05
C LEU A 134 4.13 0.46 -2.68
N GLY A 135 4.09 -0.47 -3.63
CA GLY A 135 4.47 -1.89 -3.42
C GLY A 135 3.48 -2.71 -2.58
N VAL A 136 2.25 -2.22 -2.44
CA VAL A 136 1.17 -2.84 -1.64
C VAL A 136 -0.10 -3.04 -2.48
N ASP A 137 0.05 -3.21 -3.79
CA ASP A 137 -0.98 -3.34 -4.83
C ASP A 137 -1.53 -4.77 -5.00
N ARG A 138 -1.11 -5.71 -4.13
CA ARG A 138 -1.50 -7.12 -4.19
C ARG A 138 -1.86 -7.67 -2.82
N LEU A 139 -2.87 -8.54 -2.83
CA LEU A 139 -3.35 -9.26 -1.67
C LEU A 139 -3.52 -10.74 -2.00
N HIS A 140 -2.92 -11.61 -1.20
CA HIS A 140 -3.26 -13.03 -1.17
C HIS A 140 -4.51 -13.28 -0.33
N ALA A 141 -5.49 -13.96 -0.92
CA ALA A 141 -6.73 -14.36 -0.27
C ALA A 141 -7.10 -15.77 -0.74
N ASP A 142 -7.93 -16.49 0.00
CA ASP A 142 -8.55 -17.71 -0.55
C ASP A 142 -9.49 -17.36 -1.71
N GLN A 143 -9.90 -18.38 -2.48
CA GLN A 143 -10.74 -18.19 -3.67
C GLN A 143 -12.03 -17.42 -3.37
N THR A 144 -12.77 -17.85 -2.37
CA THR A 144 -14.08 -17.27 -2.04
C THR A 144 -13.93 -15.83 -1.57
N GLN A 145 -12.90 -15.54 -0.76
CA GLN A 145 -12.60 -14.20 -0.31
C GLN A 145 -12.12 -13.30 -1.46
N ALA A 146 -11.24 -13.80 -2.34
CA ALA A 146 -10.75 -13.06 -3.49
C ALA A 146 -11.89 -12.68 -4.44
N GLU A 147 -12.78 -13.63 -4.76
CA GLU A 147 -13.95 -13.41 -5.62
C GLU A 147 -14.91 -12.39 -4.99
N ALA A 148 -15.17 -12.47 -3.68
CA ALA A 148 -16.01 -11.51 -2.97
C ALA A 148 -15.42 -10.08 -2.98
N ILE A 149 -14.10 -9.95 -2.82
CA ILE A 149 -13.42 -8.64 -2.91
C ILE A 149 -13.47 -8.13 -4.36
N GLN A 150 -13.26 -8.98 -5.35
CA GLN A 150 -13.33 -8.61 -6.76
C GLN A 150 -14.73 -8.10 -7.14
N GLU A 151 -15.78 -8.77 -6.69
CA GLU A 151 -17.17 -8.34 -6.92
C GLU A 151 -17.43 -6.95 -6.32
N LEU A 152 -16.94 -6.70 -5.10
CA LEU A 152 -17.04 -5.40 -4.45
C LEU A 152 -16.29 -4.29 -5.23
N LEU A 153 -15.15 -4.61 -5.84
CA LEU A 153 -14.31 -3.64 -6.57
C LEU A 153 -14.75 -3.42 -8.04
N ARG A 154 -15.63 -4.26 -8.60
CA ARG A 154 -16.18 -4.08 -9.96
C ARG A 154 -17.22 -2.96 -10.07
N ALA A 155 -17.76 -2.47 -8.95
CA ALA A 155 -18.77 -1.42 -8.98
C ALA A 155 -18.21 -0.12 -9.63
N PRO A 156 -18.93 0.51 -10.57
CA PRO A 156 -18.40 1.63 -11.34
C PRO A 156 -18.07 2.84 -10.47
N ALA A 157 -16.96 3.52 -10.82
CA ALA A 157 -16.32 4.62 -10.08
C ALA A 157 -17.15 5.93 -9.92
N GLY A 158 -18.43 5.92 -10.32
CA GLY A 158 -19.38 7.03 -10.16
C GLY A 158 -20.57 6.73 -9.24
N GLY A 159 -20.69 5.51 -8.70
CA GLY A 159 -21.65 5.15 -7.66
C GLY A 159 -20.96 5.04 -6.29
N ALA A 160 -21.74 4.84 -5.22
CA ALA A 160 -21.30 4.68 -3.83
C ALA A 160 -20.35 3.48 -3.53
N GLY A 161 -19.64 2.95 -4.53
CA GLY A 161 -18.76 1.79 -4.48
C GLY A 161 -17.29 2.11 -4.78
N ARG A 162 -16.77 3.29 -4.41
CA ARG A 162 -15.32 3.54 -4.46
C ARG A 162 -14.60 2.56 -3.52
N GLY A 163 -13.65 1.81 -4.08
CA GLY A 163 -12.74 0.98 -3.30
C GLY A 163 -11.68 1.85 -2.64
N TYR A 164 -11.26 1.45 -1.44
CA TYR A 164 -10.15 2.05 -0.71
C TYR A 164 -9.18 0.98 -0.23
N ALA A 165 -7.89 1.25 -0.36
CA ALA A 165 -6.85 0.53 0.36
C ALA A 165 -6.55 1.25 1.67
N ILE A 166 -6.49 0.49 2.75
CA ILE A 166 -6.12 0.97 4.07
C ILE A 166 -4.70 0.50 4.32
N ILE A 167 -3.76 1.43 4.40
CA ILE A 167 -2.34 1.14 4.58
C ILE A 167 -1.85 1.73 5.89
N SER A 168 -0.84 1.09 6.48
CA SER A 168 -0.05 1.63 7.57
C SER A 168 1.24 2.21 6.98
N VAL A 169 1.58 3.45 7.32
CA VAL A 169 2.85 4.07 7.00
C VAL A 169 3.68 4.14 8.28
N GLY A 170 4.77 3.37 8.32
CA GLY A 170 5.70 3.37 9.46
C GLY A 170 6.61 4.60 9.47
N ALA A 171 7.38 4.78 10.54
CA ALA A 171 8.41 5.81 10.62
C ALA A 171 9.51 5.65 9.53
N ASP A 172 9.68 4.43 9.02
CA ASP A 172 10.55 4.10 7.88
C ASP A 172 10.00 4.60 6.52
N GLY A 173 8.77 5.11 6.50
CA GLY A 173 8.05 5.55 5.31
C GLY A 173 7.50 4.40 4.47
N ARG A 174 7.67 3.14 4.88
CA ARG A 174 7.18 1.99 4.09
C ARG A 174 5.69 1.80 4.30
N ALA A 175 4.97 1.64 3.19
CA ALA A 175 3.58 1.24 3.19
C ALA A 175 3.43 -0.24 3.56
N ARG A 176 2.44 -0.56 4.39
CA ARG A 176 2.03 -1.93 4.72
C ARG A 176 0.53 -2.04 4.61
N LEU A 177 0.00 -2.87 3.70
CA LEU A 177 -1.44 -3.02 3.52
C LEU A 177 -2.08 -3.59 4.79
N LYS A 178 -3.03 -2.86 5.39
CA LYS A 178 -3.83 -3.34 6.53
C LYS A 178 -5.12 -4.01 6.09
N GLY A 179 -5.73 -3.52 5.02
CA GLY A 179 -7.04 -3.98 4.57
C GLY A 179 -7.52 -3.26 3.33
N LEU A 180 -8.68 -3.69 2.85
CA LEU A 180 -9.42 -3.06 1.77
C LEU A 180 -10.81 -2.67 2.28
N ALA A 181 -11.38 -1.59 1.77
CA ALA A 181 -12.75 -1.21 2.05
C ALA A 181 -13.49 -0.90 0.74
N ALA A 182 -14.72 -1.39 0.60
CA ALA A 182 -15.56 -1.12 -0.56
C ALA A 182 -17.04 -1.22 -0.14
N GLY A 183 -17.87 -0.27 -0.59
CA GLY A 183 -19.32 -0.28 -0.32
C GLY A 183 -19.67 -0.33 1.18
N GLY A 184 -18.91 0.38 2.02
CA GLY A 184 -19.10 0.40 3.48
C GLY A 184 -18.63 -0.86 4.22
N ARG A 185 -18.12 -1.87 3.51
CA ARG A 185 -17.52 -3.07 4.11
C ARG A 185 -16.01 -2.94 4.13
N ARG A 186 -15.41 -3.15 5.31
CA ARG A 186 -13.96 -3.23 5.50
C ARG A 186 -13.56 -4.70 5.65
N VAL A 187 -12.57 -5.10 4.87
CA VAL A 187 -11.89 -6.40 4.95
C VAL A 187 -10.50 -6.13 5.51
N ASP A 188 -10.33 -6.37 6.80
CA ASP A 188 -9.02 -6.33 7.43
C ASP A 188 -8.25 -7.62 7.12
N LEU A 189 -6.97 -7.46 6.83
CA LEU A 189 -6.05 -8.56 6.68
C LEU A 189 -5.53 -8.92 8.06
N LEU A 190 -6.32 -9.72 8.77
CA LEU A 190 -5.93 -10.30 10.04
C LEU A 190 -5.08 -11.54 9.72
N TRP A 191 -3.76 -11.39 9.81
CA TRP A 191 -2.86 -12.53 10.03
C TRP A 191 -2.40 -12.49 11.48
N PHE A 192 -3.37 -12.57 12.39
CA PHE A 192 -3.21 -12.94 13.79
C PHE A 192 -4.50 -13.63 14.23
#